data_AF-A0A969JW30-F1
#
_entry.id   AF-A0A969JW30-F1
#
_cell.length_a   1.000
_cell.length_b   1.000
_cell.length_c   1.000
_cell.angle_alpha   90.00
_cell.angle_beta   90.00
_cell.angle_gamma   90.00
#
_symmetry.space_group_name_H-M   'P 1'
#
loop_
_entity.id
_entity.type
_entity.pdbx_description
1 polymer ?
#
loop_
_entity_poly.entity_id
_entity_poly.type
_entity_poly.pdbx_seq_one_letter_code
_entity_poly.pdbx_strand_id
1 'polypeptide(L)'
;MSAEEMSAEAMSVEQQLAQMAATLEYEREQQLALRPYLINKVRRGIVGTSRYAVRLRQEIKQATADRDPVLIFGEPGLEKDNVAGLIHFGSPWRKRPLIKVDCNLLQ
;
A
#
# COMPACT_ATOMS: atom_id res chain seq x y z
N MET A 1 10.31 25.02 43.30
CA MET A 1 9.79 25.16 41.94
C MET A 1 9.20 26.55 41.82
N SER A 2 9.91 27.43 41.13
CA SER A 2 9.48 28.82 40.95
C SER A 2 8.31 28.89 39.96
N ALA A 3 7.48 29.94 40.06
CA ALA A 3 6.34 30.13 39.15
C ALA A 3 6.76 30.23 37.66
N GLU A 4 8.01 30.64 37.41
CA GLU A 4 8.63 30.70 36.09
C GLU A 4 8.92 29.31 35.51
N GLU A 5 9.40 28.36 36.34
CA GLU A 5 9.63 26.97 35.93
C GLU A 5 8.32 26.28 35.52
N MET A 6 7.25 26.45 36.31
CA MET A 6 5.93 25.90 35.97
C MET A 6 5.35 26.53 34.70
N SER A 7 5.58 27.83 34.47
CA SER A 7 5.11 28.52 33.27
C SER A 7 5.86 28.06 32.02
N ALA A 8 7.17 27.82 32.13
CA ALA A 8 7.98 27.30 31.04
C ALA A 8 7.61 25.84 30.68
N GLU A 9 7.33 25.01 31.68
CA GLU A 9 6.84 23.64 31.49
C GLU A 9 5.46 23.61 30.82
N ALA A 10 4.52 24.46 31.26
CA ALA A 10 3.20 24.58 30.64
C ALA A 10 3.30 25.00 29.16
N MET A 11 4.14 25.99 28.84
CA MET A 11 4.40 26.40 27.45
C MET A 11 5.02 25.28 26.62
N SER A 12 5.93 24.48 27.21
CA SER A 12 6.54 23.34 26.51
C SER A 12 5.51 22.26 26.15
N VAL A 13 4.58 21.96 27.07
CA VAL A 13 3.49 21.00 26.81
C VAL A 13 2.53 21.51 25.74
N GLU A 14 2.16 22.78 25.77
CA GLU A 14 1.32 23.40 24.74
C GLU A 14 1.98 23.33 23.35
N GLN A 15 3.28 23.64 23.27
CA GLN A 15 4.05 23.53 22.03
C GLN A 15 4.13 22.08 21.52
N GLN A 16 4.35 21.11 22.41
CA GLN A 16 4.38 19.69 22.04
C GLN A 16 3.01 19.23 21.51
N LEU A 17 1.92 19.63 22.16
CA LEU A 17 0.55 19.31 21.71
C LEU A 17 0.26 19.91 20.33
N ALA A 18 0.62 21.18 20.12
CA ALA A 18 0.46 21.83 18.83
C ALA A 18 1.25 21.11 17.72
N GLN A 19 2.48 20.67 18.02
CA GLN A 19 3.33 19.97 17.07
C GLN A 19 2.82 18.56 16.74
N MET A 20 2.31 17.83 17.74
CA MET A 20 1.67 16.53 17.52
C MET A 20 0.38 16.66 16.70
N ALA A 21 -0.44 17.68 16.97
CA ALA A 21 -1.66 17.95 16.21
C ALA A 21 -1.35 18.22 14.72
N ALA A 22 -0.36 19.08 14.45
CA ALA A 22 0.09 19.36 13.09
C ALA A 22 0.61 18.11 12.37
N THR A 23 1.35 17.25 13.08
CA THR A 23 1.86 15.97 12.52
C THR A 23 0.71 15.04 12.15
N LEU A 24 -0.29 14.90 13.03
CA LEU A 24 -1.46 14.05 12.78
C LEU A 24 -2.30 14.58 11.61
N GLU A 25 -2.48 15.90 11.50
CA GLU A 25 -3.15 16.50 10.35
C GLU A 25 -2.42 16.21 9.05
N TYR A 26 -1.09 16.39 9.03
CA TYR A 26 -0.26 16.05 7.88
C TYR A 26 -0.40 14.57 7.48
N GLU A 27 -0.27 13.63 8.42
CA GLU A 27 -0.44 12.20 8.15
C GLU A 27 -1.85 11.86 7.64
N ARG A 28 -2.87 12.52 8.18
CA ARG A 28 -4.26 12.33 7.75
C ARG A 28 -4.47 12.80 6.32
N GLU A 29 -3.94 13.96 5.96
CA GLU A 29 -3.98 14.47 4.58
C GLU A 29 -3.28 13.52 3.61
N GLN A 30 -2.08 13.03 3.96
CA GLN A 30 -1.36 12.04 3.14
C GLN A 30 -2.16 10.75 2.97
N GLN A 31 -2.77 10.23 4.03
CA GLN A 31 -3.64 9.05 3.93
C GLN A 31 -4.85 9.28 3.02
N LEU A 32 -5.49 10.45 3.10
CA LEU A 32 -6.62 10.81 2.26
C LEU A 32 -6.23 10.91 0.78
N ALA A 33 -5.06 11.50 0.49
CA ALA A 33 -4.54 11.62 -0.87
C ALA A 33 -4.21 10.24 -1.49
N LEU A 34 -3.76 9.27 -0.69
CA LEU A 34 -3.40 7.94 -1.16
C LEU A 34 -4.59 6.98 -1.31
N ARG A 35 -5.74 7.27 -0.68
CA ARG A 35 -6.94 6.41 -0.72
C ARG A 35 -7.34 5.93 -2.12
N PRO A 36 -7.34 6.75 -3.19
CA PRO A 36 -7.73 6.32 -4.53
C PRO A 36 -6.83 5.24 -5.14
N TYR A 37 -5.57 5.18 -4.71
CA TYR A 37 -4.55 4.28 -5.26
C TYR A 37 -4.46 2.95 -4.49
N LEU A 38 -5.13 2.85 -3.34
CA LEU A 38 -5.12 1.65 -2.51
C LEU A 38 -5.91 0.52 -3.16
N ILE A 39 -5.25 -0.61 -3.37
CA ILE A 39 -5.90 -1.88 -3.68
C ILE A 39 -6.19 -2.61 -2.36
N ASN A 40 -7.48 -2.78 -2.05
CA ASN A 40 -7.94 -3.46 -0.84
C ASN A 40 -8.32 -4.93 -1.05
N LYS A 41 -8.55 -5.36 -2.30
CA LYS A 41 -8.94 -6.73 -2.63
C LYS A 41 -8.55 -7.12 -4.05
N VAL A 42 -8.39 -8.42 -4.26
CA VAL A 42 -8.33 -9.03 -5.58
C VAL A 42 -9.74 -9.11 -6.18
N ARG A 43 -9.88 -8.93 -7.49
CA ARG A 43 -11.19 -9.06 -8.17
C ARG A 43 -11.58 -10.52 -8.38
N ARG A 44 -10.65 -11.34 -8.87
CA ARG A 44 -10.88 -12.76 -9.15
C ARG A 44 -9.59 -13.58 -9.13
N GLY A 45 -9.71 -14.89 -8.92
CA GLY A 45 -8.61 -15.83 -9.14
C GLY A 45 -8.43 -16.19 -10.61
N ILE A 46 -7.32 -16.87 -10.95
CA ILE A 46 -7.10 -17.45 -12.28
C ILE A 46 -8.01 -18.67 -12.44
N VAL A 47 -8.95 -18.60 -13.38
CA VAL A 47 -9.97 -19.63 -13.64
C VAL A 47 -9.51 -20.60 -14.74
N GLY A 48 -10.03 -21.84 -14.70
CA GLY A 48 -9.86 -22.83 -15.76
C GLY A 48 -8.72 -23.83 -15.51
N THR A 49 -8.73 -24.89 -16.31
CA THR A 49 -7.82 -26.05 -16.19
C THR A 49 -6.83 -26.16 -17.34
N SER A 50 -6.78 -25.16 -18.22
CA SER A 50 -5.82 -25.13 -19.33
C SER A 50 -4.38 -25.15 -18.80
N ARG A 51 -3.44 -25.66 -19.62
CA ARG A 51 -2.01 -25.68 -19.28
C ARG A 51 -1.50 -24.27 -18.91
N TYR A 52 -1.98 -23.25 -19.62
CA TYR A 52 -1.66 -21.85 -19.35
C TYR A 52 -2.18 -21.36 -17.99
N ALA A 53 -3.43 -21.68 -17.64
CA ALA A 53 -4.01 -21.29 -16.35
C ALA A 53 -3.29 -21.97 -15.17
N VAL A 54 -2.92 -23.24 -15.32
CA VAL A 54 -2.14 -23.98 -14.31
C VAL A 54 -0.75 -23.36 -14.13
N ARG A 55 -0.05 -23.10 -15.24
CA ARG A 55 1.29 -22.48 -15.23
C ARG A 55 1.26 -21.10 -14.57
N LEU A 56 0.32 -20.24 -14.96
CA LEU A 56 0.20 -18.90 -14.40
C LEU A 56 -0.06 -18.93 -12.89
N ARG A 57 -0.93 -19.85 -12.40
CA ARG A 57 -1.12 -20.03 -10.95
C ARG A 57 0.17 -20.42 -10.23
N GLN A 58 1.00 -21.24 -10.85
CA GLN A 58 2.27 -21.68 -10.27
C GLN A 58 3.30 -20.55 -10.25
N GLU A 59 3.42 -19.77 -11.33
CA GLU A 59 4.29 -18.58 -11.40
C GLU A 59 3.87 -17.52 -10.37
N ILE A 60 2.56 -17.26 -10.22
CA ILE A 60 2.03 -16.37 -9.17
C ILE A 60 2.45 -16.87 -7.78
N LYS A 61 2.27 -18.17 -7.51
CA LYS A 61 2.62 -18.78 -6.21
C LYS A 61 4.13 -18.68 -5.91
N GLN A 62 4.98 -18.81 -6.93
CA GLN A 62 6.42 -18.64 -6.77
C GLN A 62 6.76 -17.18 -6.43
N ALA A 63 6.17 -16.24 -7.14
CA ALA A 63 6.35 -14.80 -6.91
C ALA A 63 5.85 -14.31 -5.54
N THR A 64 5.10 -15.11 -4.78
CA THR A 64 4.66 -14.71 -3.43
C THR A 64 5.67 -15.05 -2.33
N ALA A 65 6.76 -15.76 -2.66
CA ALA A 65 7.71 -16.28 -1.68
C ALA A 65 8.65 -15.21 -1.10
N ASP A 66 9.02 -14.22 -1.90
CA ASP A 66 9.95 -13.14 -1.54
C ASP A 66 9.43 -11.76 -2.02
N ARG A 67 10.28 -10.74 -1.97
CA ARG A 67 9.97 -9.36 -2.41
C ARG A 67 10.75 -8.96 -3.65
N ASP A 68 11.26 -9.93 -4.41
CA ASP A 68 12.02 -9.61 -5.60
C ASP A 68 11.12 -8.93 -6.64
N PRO A 69 11.66 -8.00 -7.46
CA PRO A 69 10.86 -7.32 -8.47
C PRO A 69 10.25 -8.30 -9.48
N VAL A 70 8.93 -8.19 -9.71
CA VAL A 70 8.20 -9.03 -10.67
C VAL A 70 7.73 -8.21 -11.86
N LEU A 71 8.10 -8.62 -13.07
CA LEU A 71 7.58 -8.06 -14.31
C LEU A 71 6.38 -8.87 -14.81
N ILE A 72 5.20 -8.26 -14.85
CA ILE A 72 3.98 -8.87 -15.40
C ILE A 72 3.77 -8.31 -16.80
N PHE A 73 3.89 -9.16 -17.82
CA PHE A 73 3.74 -8.79 -19.22
C PHE A 73 2.58 -9.54 -19.89
N GLY A 74 2.10 -9.01 -21.01
CA GLY A 74 0.98 -9.57 -21.77
C GLY A 74 0.16 -8.49 -22.46
N GLU A 75 -0.78 -8.91 -23.29
CA GLU A 75 -1.64 -8.01 -24.07
C GLU A 75 -2.50 -7.08 -23.20
N PRO A 76 -2.90 -5.90 -23.73
CA PRO A 76 -3.90 -5.05 -23.09
C PRO A 76 -5.19 -5.84 -22.80
N GLY A 77 -5.81 -5.60 -21.64
CA GLY A 77 -7.07 -6.26 -21.26
C GLY A 77 -6.94 -7.59 -20.50
N LEU A 78 -5.74 -8.17 -20.37
CA LEU A 78 -5.53 -9.42 -19.62
C LEU A 78 -5.49 -9.27 -18.08
N GLU A 79 -6.05 -8.18 -17.54
CA GLU A 79 -6.12 -7.91 -16.08
C GLU A 79 -4.79 -8.13 -15.34
N LYS A 80 -3.68 -7.65 -15.92
CA LYS A 80 -2.32 -7.76 -15.33
C LYS A 80 -2.24 -7.16 -13.91
N ASP A 81 -3.06 -6.15 -13.64
CA ASP A 81 -3.21 -5.54 -12.31
C ASP A 81 -3.85 -6.49 -11.29
N ASN A 82 -4.79 -7.34 -11.72
CA ASN A 82 -5.34 -8.40 -10.87
C ASN A 82 -4.29 -9.47 -10.56
N VAL A 83 -3.38 -9.78 -11.49
CA VAL A 83 -2.23 -10.67 -11.23
C VAL A 83 -1.29 -10.09 -10.17
N ALA A 84 -0.97 -8.79 -10.25
CA ALA A 84 -0.20 -8.12 -9.20
C ALA A 84 -0.88 -8.22 -7.82
N GLY A 85 -2.21 -8.03 -7.79
CA GLY A 85 -3.01 -8.26 -6.59
C GLY A 85 -2.91 -9.68 -6.06
N LEU A 86 -3.02 -10.70 -6.92
CA LEU A 86 -2.91 -12.11 -6.53
C LEU A 86 -1.54 -12.42 -5.90
N ILE A 87 -0.46 -11.86 -6.45
CA ILE A 87 0.89 -12.00 -5.88
C ILE A 87 0.94 -11.37 -4.49
N HIS A 88 0.52 -10.11 -4.35
CA HIS A 88 0.54 -9.39 -3.07
C HIS A 88 -0.28 -10.09 -1.99
N PHE A 89 -1.55 -10.40 -2.26
CA PHE A 89 -2.46 -10.99 -1.28
C PHE A 89 -2.17 -12.48 -1.01
N GLY A 90 -1.42 -13.15 -1.88
CA GLY A 90 -0.87 -14.49 -1.64
C GLY A 90 0.43 -14.49 -0.82
N SER A 91 1.07 -13.34 -0.62
CA SER A 91 2.36 -13.23 0.08
C SER A 91 2.22 -13.08 1.62
N PRO A 92 3.31 -13.23 2.38
CA PRO A 92 3.36 -12.89 3.81
C PRO A 92 2.97 -11.43 4.13
N TRP A 93 3.06 -10.52 3.15
CA TRP A 93 2.79 -9.10 3.31
C TRP A 93 1.39 -8.66 2.87
N ARG A 94 0.47 -9.60 2.67
CA ARG A 94 -0.94 -9.34 2.33
C ARG A 94 -1.69 -8.31 3.19
N LYS A 95 -1.22 -8.04 4.43
CA LYS A 95 -1.78 -7.02 5.33
C LYS A 95 -1.19 -5.62 5.14
N ARG A 96 -0.07 -5.50 4.40
CA ARG A 96 0.53 -4.23 4.03
C ARG A 96 -0.29 -3.61 2.87
N PRO A 97 -0.34 -2.27 2.78
CA PRO A 97 -1.03 -1.60 1.68
C PRO A 97 -0.38 -1.96 0.34
N LEU A 98 -1.22 -2.19 -0.67
CA LEU A 98 -0.82 -2.30 -2.07
C LEU A 98 -1.28 -1.05 -2.79
N ILE A 99 -0.35 -0.37 -3.46
CA ILE A 99 -0.60 0.88 -4.18
C ILE A 99 -0.46 0.62 -5.66
N LYS A 100 -1.49 0.99 -6.44
CA LYS A 100 -1.42 0.98 -7.90
C LYS A 100 -1.19 2.39 -8.41
N VAL A 101 -0.12 2.56 -9.17
CA VAL A 101 0.19 3.80 -9.88
C VAL A 101 -0.02 3.56 -11.37
N ASP A 102 -0.84 4.38 -12.02
CA ASP A 102 -0.99 4.36 -13.48
C ASP A 102 0.01 5.33 -14.09
N CYS A 103 1.09 4.79 -14.64
CA CYS A 103 2.15 5.59 -15.25
C CYS A 103 1.69 6.36 -16.50
N ASN A 104 0.56 5.99 -17.13
CA ASN A 104 0.04 6.75 -18.27
C ASN A 104 -0.53 8.11 -17.84
N LEU A 105 -0.85 8.29 -16.56
CA LEU A 105 -1.37 9.54 -16.00
C LEU A 105 -0.27 10.45 -15.44
N LEU A 106 0.98 9.98 -15.43
CA LEU A 106 2.15 10.75 -15.01
C LEU A 106 2.80 11.33 -16.27
N GLN A 107 2.37 12.53 -16.67
CA GLN A 107 3.00 13.32 -17.75
C GLN A 107 3.97 14.36 -17.17
#